data_AF-A0A1W2B189-F1
#
_entry.id   AF-A0A1W2B189-F1
#
_cell.length_a   1.000
_cell.length_b   1.000
_cell.length_c   1.000
_cell.angle_alpha   90.00
_cell.angle_beta   90.00
_cell.angle_gamma   90.00
#
_symmetry.space_group_name_H-M   'P 1'
#
loop_
_entity.id
_entity.type
_entity.pdbx_description
1 polymer ?
#
loop_
_entity_poly.entity_id
_entity_poly.type
_entity_poly.pdbx_seq_one_letter_code
_entity_poly.pdbx_strand_id
1 'polypeptide(L)'
;MSVAEQVSEILHRHQVKATFFLANEKTFRHDFALDDAWKPFWNTLVQDGHAFGSHTFHHTYWQKDLGKDTVLVKSQFGPDANKLIQMQNNAYCQQITAVDQRFRTLTGRGLDKIWRAPGGKTSPRLVEYGKTCGFDHIGWSKAGFLGDELPSDDFPNPFLLQRALAHLENNDITMAHLGIWSRKDPWAPAVLEPLIIGLKSKGFCFKKIGEKS
;
A
#
# COMPACT_ATOMS: atom_id res chain seq x y z
N MET A 1 2.55 -1.10 -11.32
CA MET A 1 3.86 -0.49 -11.00
C MET A 1 4.27 0.58 -12.04
N SER A 2 3.35 1.37 -12.58
CA SER A 2 3.60 2.31 -13.69
C SER A 2 4.39 3.55 -13.30
N VAL A 3 4.15 4.08 -12.10
CA VAL A 3 4.82 5.28 -11.56
C VAL A 3 5.84 4.94 -10.47
N ALA A 4 6.18 3.66 -10.33
CA ALA A 4 6.96 3.15 -9.22
C ALA A 4 8.34 3.80 -9.10
N GLU A 5 9.04 3.90 -10.23
CA GLU A 5 10.37 4.51 -10.32
C GLU A 5 10.31 6.02 -10.02
N GLN A 6 9.28 6.73 -10.54
CA GLN A 6 9.07 8.16 -10.27
C GLN A 6 8.79 8.42 -8.77
N VAL A 7 7.96 7.59 -8.14
CA VAL A 7 7.70 7.69 -6.69
C VAL A 7 8.99 7.49 -5.91
N SER A 8 9.75 6.44 -6.22
CA SER A 8 11.04 6.16 -5.57
C SER A 8 12.01 7.34 -5.71
N GLU A 9 12.15 7.88 -6.92
CA GLU A 9 13.05 9.00 -7.21
C GLU A 9 12.65 10.27 -6.45
N ILE A 10 11.35 10.62 -6.46
CA ILE A 10 10.82 11.79 -5.73
C ILE A 10 11.08 11.63 -4.23
N LEU A 11 10.76 10.48 -3.65
CA LEU A 11 10.99 10.21 -2.22
C LEU A 11 12.48 10.33 -1.87
N HIS A 12 13.36 9.76 -2.68
CA HIS A 12 14.81 9.84 -2.48
C HIS A 12 15.31 11.30 -2.55
N ARG A 13 14.98 12.02 -3.63
CA ARG A 13 15.36 13.42 -3.88
C ARG A 13 14.94 14.34 -2.73
N HIS A 14 13.75 14.12 -2.19
CA HIS A 14 13.20 14.90 -1.09
C HIS A 14 13.55 14.33 0.30
N GLN A 15 14.37 13.28 0.37
CA GLN A 15 14.76 12.63 1.63
C GLN A 15 13.56 12.20 2.49
N VAL A 16 12.45 11.80 1.84
CA VAL A 16 11.23 11.35 2.51
C VAL A 16 11.22 9.83 2.58
N LYS A 17 11.03 9.28 3.78
CA LYS A 17 10.87 7.83 3.97
C LYS A 17 9.39 7.48 4.08
N ALA A 18 8.91 6.64 3.17
CA ALA A 18 7.56 6.10 3.18
C ALA A 18 7.49 4.63 3.66
N THR A 19 6.28 4.17 3.94
CA THR A 19 5.94 2.75 4.16
C THR A 19 5.19 2.20 2.94
N PHE A 20 5.68 1.11 2.37
CA PHE A 20 5.07 0.42 1.23
C PHE A 20 4.28 -0.80 1.71
N PHE A 21 3.02 -0.96 1.30
CA PHE A 21 2.25 -2.18 1.53
C PHE A 21 2.21 -2.98 0.24
N LEU A 22 2.70 -4.23 0.26
CA LEU A 22 2.95 -5.00 -0.95
C LEU A 22 1.92 -6.12 -1.16
N ALA A 23 1.45 -6.23 -2.39
CA ALA A 23 0.75 -7.40 -2.92
C ALA A 23 1.47 -7.87 -4.20
N ASN A 24 1.30 -9.14 -4.58
CA ASN A 24 1.86 -9.67 -5.82
C ASN A 24 0.96 -9.30 -7.01
N GLU A 25 0.79 -8.00 -7.24
CA GLU A 25 -0.12 -7.48 -8.27
C GLU A 25 0.49 -7.62 -9.67
N LYS A 26 -0.36 -7.82 -10.67
CA LYS A 26 0.07 -7.77 -12.07
C LYS A 26 0.54 -6.37 -12.43
N THR A 27 1.68 -6.25 -13.07
CA THR A 27 2.22 -4.96 -13.52
C THR A 27 1.88 -4.69 -14.99
N PHE A 28 2.20 -3.48 -15.46
CA PHE A 28 2.04 -3.10 -16.86
C PHE A 28 2.99 -3.85 -17.79
N ARG A 29 4.07 -4.44 -17.24
CA ARG A 29 5.05 -5.27 -17.98
C ARG A 29 4.56 -6.72 -18.17
N HIS A 30 3.34 -7.01 -17.73
CA HIS A 30 2.73 -8.35 -17.73
C HIS A 30 3.42 -9.38 -16.82
N ASP A 31 4.36 -8.95 -15.98
CA ASP A 31 4.89 -9.70 -14.84
C ASP A 31 4.13 -9.35 -13.55
N PHE A 32 4.62 -9.82 -12.40
CA PHE A 32 4.08 -9.49 -11.07
C PHE A 32 5.05 -8.67 -10.22
N ALA A 33 4.49 -7.82 -9.36
CA ALA A 33 5.24 -6.87 -8.54
C ALA A 33 6.26 -7.53 -7.60
N LEU A 34 6.09 -8.81 -7.25
CA LEU A 34 7.05 -9.57 -6.45
C LEU A 34 7.81 -10.63 -7.27
N ASP A 35 7.87 -10.52 -8.60
CA ASP A 35 8.76 -11.34 -9.43
C ASP A 35 10.23 -10.92 -9.31
N ASP A 36 11.16 -11.82 -9.65
CA ASP A 36 12.61 -11.56 -9.52
C ASP A 36 13.07 -10.36 -10.36
N ALA A 37 12.37 -10.04 -11.45
CA ALA A 37 12.63 -8.87 -12.28
C ALA A 37 12.51 -7.53 -11.49
N TRP A 38 11.71 -7.50 -10.42
CA TRP A 38 11.53 -6.33 -9.55
C TRP A 38 12.52 -6.30 -8.38
N LYS A 39 13.40 -7.29 -8.25
CA LYS A 39 14.42 -7.35 -7.21
C LYS A 39 15.27 -6.07 -7.11
N PRO A 40 15.80 -5.47 -8.21
CA PRO A 40 16.59 -4.26 -8.10
C PRO A 40 15.79 -3.10 -7.48
N PHE A 41 14.55 -2.90 -7.93
CA PHE A 41 13.66 -1.85 -7.44
C PHE A 41 13.41 -1.97 -5.92
N TRP A 42 13.05 -3.16 -5.44
CA TRP A 42 12.82 -3.37 -4.02
C TRP A 42 14.08 -3.20 -3.17
N ASN A 43 15.24 -3.63 -3.68
CA ASN A 43 16.50 -3.42 -2.98
C ASN A 43 16.87 -1.93 -2.87
N THR A 44 16.61 -1.12 -3.91
CA THR A 44 16.76 0.34 -3.82
C THR A 44 15.92 0.91 -2.69
N LEU A 45 14.63 0.55 -2.62
CA LEU A 45 13.76 1.05 -1.55
C LEU A 45 14.22 0.60 -0.16
N VAL A 46 14.76 -0.61 -0.03
CA VAL A 46 15.33 -1.12 1.23
C VAL A 46 16.57 -0.32 1.62
N GLN A 47 17.47 -0.05 0.68
CA GLN A 47 18.68 0.75 0.90
C GLN A 47 18.36 2.20 1.27
N ASP A 48 17.31 2.74 0.65
CA ASP A 48 16.73 4.03 1.03
C ASP A 48 16.09 3.99 2.42
N GLY A 49 15.99 2.85 3.09
CA GLY A 49 15.53 2.76 4.47
C GLY A 49 14.02 2.95 4.63
N HIS A 50 13.24 2.64 3.60
CA HIS A 50 11.78 2.59 3.67
C HIS A 50 11.28 1.47 4.61
N ALA A 51 10.00 1.55 5.00
CA ALA A 51 9.32 0.48 5.73
C ALA A 51 8.41 -0.30 4.77
N PHE A 52 8.07 -1.53 5.15
CA PHE A 52 7.37 -2.47 4.28
C PHE A 52 6.35 -3.29 5.09
N GLY A 53 5.10 -3.31 4.64
CA GLY A 53 4.01 -4.07 5.23
C GLY A 53 3.34 -4.99 4.21
N SER A 54 2.50 -5.90 4.68
CA SER A 54 1.75 -6.79 3.80
C SER A 54 0.45 -6.13 3.32
N HIS A 55 0.13 -6.27 2.04
CA HIS A 55 -1.18 -5.95 1.48
C HIS A 55 -1.92 -7.20 1.01
N THR A 56 -1.58 -8.36 1.58
CA THR A 56 -1.95 -9.72 1.14
C THR A 56 -1.38 -10.12 -0.22
N PHE A 57 -0.96 -11.36 -0.37
CA PHE A 57 -0.23 -11.80 -1.57
C PHE A 57 -1.07 -11.69 -2.84
N HIS A 58 -2.34 -12.07 -2.80
CA HIS A 58 -3.24 -12.02 -3.96
C HIS A 58 -4.15 -10.80 -4.02
N HIS A 59 -3.88 -9.76 -3.20
CA HIS A 59 -4.74 -8.59 -3.06
C HIS A 59 -6.19 -9.03 -2.72
N THR A 60 -6.31 -9.71 -1.58
CA THR A 60 -7.50 -10.40 -1.09
C THR A 60 -8.43 -9.45 -0.32
N TYR A 61 -9.51 -9.03 -0.98
CA TYR A 61 -10.52 -8.15 -0.40
C TYR A 61 -11.50 -8.90 0.49
N TRP A 62 -11.67 -8.43 1.71
CA TRP A 62 -12.77 -8.87 2.57
C TRP A 62 -14.12 -8.40 2.01
N GLN A 63 -15.13 -9.26 2.11
CA GLN A 63 -16.50 -8.99 1.66
C GLN A 63 -17.48 -8.97 2.84
N LYS A 64 -17.45 -9.99 3.71
CA LYS A 64 -18.27 -10.09 4.93
C LYS A 64 -17.76 -11.18 5.86
N ASP A 65 -18.15 -11.12 7.13
CA ASP A 65 -17.96 -12.24 8.06
C ASP A 65 -19.03 -13.31 7.84
N LEU A 66 -18.67 -14.58 8.04
CA LEU A 66 -19.55 -15.75 7.93
C LEU A 66 -19.40 -16.64 9.16
N GLY A 67 -20.52 -17.04 9.76
CA GLY A 67 -20.52 -17.91 10.94
C GLY A 67 -19.63 -17.35 12.08
N LYS A 68 -18.90 -18.22 12.79
CA LYS A 68 -18.09 -17.81 13.96
C LYS A 68 -16.60 -17.57 13.65
N ASP A 69 -16.06 -18.23 12.64
CA ASP A 69 -14.61 -18.36 12.44
C ASP A 69 -14.17 -18.18 10.98
N THR A 70 -15.06 -17.73 10.11
CA THR A 70 -14.84 -17.66 8.65
C THR A 70 -15.13 -16.26 8.12
N VAL A 71 -14.44 -15.85 7.06
CA VAL A 71 -14.75 -14.64 6.29
C VAL A 71 -14.98 -15.00 4.83
N LEU A 72 -15.85 -14.26 4.15
CA LEU A 72 -15.97 -14.29 2.71
C LEU A 72 -15.00 -13.26 2.11
N VAL A 73 -14.17 -13.69 1.17
CA VAL A 73 -13.18 -12.85 0.50
C VAL A 73 -13.29 -12.96 -1.01
N LYS A 74 -12.72 -11.98 -1.71
CA LYS A 74 -12.52 -11.98 -3.16
C LYS A 74 -11.10 -11.50 -3.47
N SER A 75 -10.25 -12.41 -3.95
CA SER A 75 -8.90 -12.05 -4.39
C SER A 75 -8.93 -11.45 -5.79
N GLN A 76 -8.12 -10.43 -6.03
CA GLN A 76 -7.99 -9.86 -7.37
C GLN A 76 -7.05 -10.69 -8.25
N PHE A 77 -6.04 -11.32 -7.65
CA PHE A 77 -5.02 -12.13 -8.33
C PHE A 77 -4.99 -13.57 -7.79
N GLY A 78 -4.10 -14.39 -8.37
CA GLY A 78 -3.91 -15.79 -7.97
C GLY A 78 -4.87 -16.77 -8.66
N PRO A 79 -4.79 -18.08 -8.32
CA PRO A 79 -5.54 -19.15 -8.99
C PRO A 79 -7.07 -19.01 -8.86
N ASP A 80 -7.54 -18.31 -7.83
CA ASP A 80 -8.95 -18.04 -7.58
C ASP A 80 -9.33 -16.56 -7.72
N ALA A 81 -8.61 -15.84 -8.58
CA ALA A 81 -8.93 -14.47 -8.94
C ALA A 81 -10.43 -14.30 -9.25
N ASN A 82 -11.02 -13.26 -8.67
CA ASN A 82 -12.41 -12.82 -8.84
C ASN A 82 -13.49 -13.79 -8.36
N LYS A 83 -13.15 -14.88 -7.65
CA LYS A 83 -14.12 -15.77 -7.01
C LYS A 83 -14.38 -15.37 -5.56
N LEU A 84 -15.61 -15.59 -5.09
CA LEU A 84 -15.95 -15.49 -3.68
C LEU A 84 -15.54 -16.79 -2.97
N ILE A 85 -14.62 -16.67 -2.00
CA ILE A 85 -14.09 -17.81 -1.26
C ILE A 85 -14.32 -17.61 0.23
N GLN A 86 -14.72 -18.68 0.90
CA GLN A 86 -14.72 -18.74 2.36
C GLN A 86 -13.30 -19.02 2.85
N MET A 87 -12.78 -18.16 3.71
CA MET A 87 -11.42 -18.23 4.21
C MET A 87 -11.45 -18.20 5.74
N GLN A 88 -10.79 -19.17 6.37
CA GLN A 88 -10.52 -19.17 7.80
C GLN A 88 -9.20 -18.45 8.10
N ASN A 89 -8.92 -18.26 9.39
CA ASN A 89 -7.75 -17.55 9.90
C ASN A 89 -6.43 -18.05 9.26
N ASN A 90 -6.19 -19.36 9.26
CA ASN A 90 -4.95 -19.96 8.74
C ASN A 90 -4.68 -19.59 7.27
N ALA A 91 -5.69 -19.67 6.41
CA ALA A 91 -5.58 -19.34 5.00
C ALA A 91 -5.39 -17.82 4.79
N TYR A 92 -6.02 -16.99 5.63
CA TYR A 92 -5.80 -15.55 5.58
C TYR A 92 -4.39 -15.17 6.09
N CYS A 93 -3.88 -15.85 7.12
CA CYS A 93 -2.50 -15.70 7.58
C CYS A 93 -1.50 -16.05 6.47
N GLN A 94 -1.77 -17.08 5.67
CA GLN A 94 -0.92 -17.41 4.52
C GLN A 94 -0.91 -16.28 3.50
N GLN A 95 -2.03 -15.61 3.24
CA GLN A 95 -2.06 -14.43 2.36
C GLN A 95 -1.17 -13.30 2.89
N ILE A 96 -1.17 -13.04 4.20
CA ILE A 96 -0.33 -11.99 4.80
C ILE A 96 1.16 -12.38 4.78
N THR A 97 1.48 -13.59 5.24
CA THR A 97 2.86 -14.09 5.46
C THR A 97 3.59 -14.47 4.18
N ALA A 98 2.89 -14.88 3.12
CA ALA A 98 3.51 -15.17 1.83
C ALA A 98 4.20 -13.93 1.23
N VAL A 99 3.70 -12.72 1.52
CA VAL A 99 4.38 -11.47 1.13
C VAL A 99 5.71 -11.32 1.87
N ASP A 100 5.76 -11.61 3.18
CA ASP A 100 7.00 -11.55 3.96
C ASP A 100 8.03 -12.55 3.45
N GLN A 101 7.61 -13.79 3.21
CA GLN A 101 8.47 -14.84 2.67
C GLN A 101 9.05 -14.43 1.32
N ARG A 102 8.20 -13.94 0.40
CA ARG A 102 8.66 -13.53 -0.93
C ARG A 102 9.57 -12.32 -0.88
N PHE A 103 9.24 -11.32 -0.05
CA PHE A 103 10.05 -10.11 0.08
C PHE A 103 11.43 -10.39 0.68
N ARG A 104 11.54 -11.33 1.64
CA ARG A 104 12.82 -11.84 2.14
C ARG A 104 13.67 -12.47 1.05
N THR A 105 13.07 -13.29 0.18
CA THR A 105 13.79 -13.90 -0.95
C THR A 105 14.32 -12.84 -1.92
N LEU A 106 13.56 -11.77 -2.17
CA LEU A 106 13.97 -10.69 -3.07
C LEU A 106 15.08 -9.81 -2.47
N THR A 107 14.96 -9.45 -1.19
CA THR A 107 15.74 -8.34 -0.60
C THR A 107 16.66 -8.73 0.56
N GLY A 108 16.53 -9.95 1.09
CA GLY A 108 17.16 -10.36 2.34
C GLY A 108 16.52 -9.73 3.60
N ARG A 109 15.61 -8.76 3.46
CA ARG A 109 14.87 -8.11 4.55
C ARG A 109 13.44 -8.63 4.63
N GLY A 110 12.92 -8.80 5.85
CA GLY A 110 11.49 -9.08 6.07
C GLY A 110 10.62 -7.83 6.07
N LEU A 111 9.31 -7.99 6.16
CA LEU A 111 8.36 -6.92 6.41
C LEU A 111 8.42 -6.48 7.87
N ASP A 112 8.11 -5.21 8.09
CA ASP A 112 7.64 -4.71 9.36
C ASP A 112 6.32 -5.45 9.68
N LYS A 113 6.08 -5.79 10.95
CA LYS A 113 4.95 -6.61 11.41
C LYS A 113 3.61 -5.85 11.35
N ILE A 114 3.34 -5.25 10.20
CA ILE A 114 2.17 -4.45 9.87
C ILE A 114 1.56 -4.94 8.57
N TRP A 115 0.25 -4.83 8.46
CA TRP A 115 -0.48 -5.15 7.25
C TRP A 115 -1.61 -4.15 7.03
N ARG A 116 -2.06 -4.02 5.79
CA ARG A 116 -3.22 -3.20 5.44
C ARG A 116 -4.18 -4.07 4.64
N ALA A 117 -5.47 -4.03 4.96
CA ALA A 117 -6.46 -4.76 4.19
C ALA A 117 -6.70 -4.09 2.81
N PRO A 118 -6.75 -4.86 1.71
CA PRO A 118 -7.13 -4.34 0.39
C PRO A 118 -8.44 -3.55 0.42
N GLY A 119 -8.41 -2.35 -0.17
CA GLY A 119 -9.54 -1.41 -0.19
C GLY A 119 -9.94 -0.84 1.17
N GLY A 120 -9.14 -1.05 2.23
CA GLY A 120 -9.44 -0.59 3.59
C GLY A 120 -10.64 -1.28 4.26
N LYS A 121 -11.19 -2.31 3.63
CA LYS A 121 -12.37 -3.02 4.13
C LYS A 121 -11.97 -4.05 5.16
N THR A 122 -12.51 -3.94 6.36
CA THR A 122 -12.19 -4.82 7.49
C THR A 122 -13.42 -5.14 8.33
N SER A 123 -13.27 -6.14 9.18
CA SER A 123 -14.13 -6.41 10.34
C SER A 123 -13.24 -6.63 11.57
N PRO A 124 -13.79 -6.55 12.81
CA PRO A 124 -13.03 -6.93 14.00
C PRO A 124 -12.42 -8.33 13.90
N ARG A 125 -13.12 -9.27 13.27
CA ARG A 125 -12.61 -10.63 13.00
C ARG A 125 -11.40 -10.63 12.09
N LEU A 126 -11.45 -9.90 10.98
CA LEU A 126 -10.34 -9.85 10.03
C LEU A 126 -9.10 -9.20 10.65
N VAL A 127 -9.30 -8.14 11.46
CA VAL A 127 -8.22 -7.51 12.23
C VAL A 127 -7.61 -8.50 13.21
N GLU A 128 -8.44 -9.29 13.89
CA GLU A 128 -7.97 -10.34 14.80
C GLU A 128 -7.18 -11.42 14.07
N TYR A 129 -7.57 -11.81 12.85
CA TYR A 129 -6.74 -12.72 12.05
C TYR A 129 -5.33 -12.17 11.88
N GLY A 130 -5.18 -10.94 11.40
CA GLY A 130 -3.86 -10.30 11.27
C GLY A 130 -3.04 -10.36 12.56
N LYS A 131 -3.66 -10.00 13.70
CA LYS A 131 -3.01 -10.04 15.02
C LYS A 131 -2.52 -11.43 15.39
N THR A 132 -3.34 -12.47 15.20
CA THR A 132 -2.94 -13.86 15.49
C THR A 132 -1.81 -14.37 14.59
N CYS A 133 -1.67 -13.81 13.38
CA CYS A 133 -0.53 -14.07 12.50
C CYS A 133 0.73 -13.23 12.87
N GLY A 134 0.64 -12.36 13.88
CA GLY A 134 1.70 -11.46 14.31
C GLY A 134 1.84 -10.18 13.46
N PHE A 135 0.75 -9.68 12.88
CA PHE A 135 0.75 -8.43 12.11
C PHE A 135 -0.35 -7.46 12.59
N ASP A 136 0.03 -6.21 12.84
CA ASP A 136 -0.89 -5.14 13.20
C ASP A 136 -1.55 -4.50 11.97
N HIS A 137 -2.86 -4.32 12.00
CA HIS A 137 -3.58 -3.67 10.91
C HIS A 137 -3.39 -2.15 10.95
N ILE A 138 -2.96 -1.56 9.83
CA ILE A 138 -2.77 -0.12 9.68
C ILE A 138 -3.65 0.42 8.54
N GLY A 139 -4.65 1.21 8.91
CA GLY A 139 -5.46 1.98 7.96
C GLY A 139 -4.76 3.25 7.48
N TRP A 140 -5.54 4.22 7.02
CA TRP A 140 -5.10 5.58 6.73
C TRP A 140 -6.06 6.57 7.40
N SER A 141 -5.65 7.83 7.50
CA SER A 141 -6.47 8.87 8.10
C SER A 141 -7.69 9.21 7.25
N LYS A 142 -8.73 9.82 7.84
CA LYS A 142 -9.93 10.26 7.09
C LYS A 142 -9.58 11.18 5.91
N ALA A 143 -8.62 12.09 6.09
CA ALA A 143 -8.10 12.96 5.02
C ALA A 143 -6.94 12.34 4.22
N GLY A 144 -6.49 11.14 4.60
CA GLY A 144 -5.26 10.54 4.11
C GLY A 144 -5.34 9.89 2.73
N PHE A 145 -6.53 9.64 2.19
CA PHE A 145 -6.67 9.10 0.84
C PHE A 145 -6.37 10.18 -0.21
N LEU A 146 -5.30 10.00 -0.98
CA LEU A 146 -4.80 11.02 -1.92
C LEU A 146 -5.46 10.97 -3.31
N GLY A 147 -6.30 9.97 -3.57
CA GLY A 147 -7.19 9.94 -4.73
C GLY A 147 -6.51 9.66 -6.08
N ASP A 148 -5.32 9.09 -6.07
CA ASP A 148 -4.53 8.76 -7.26
C ASP A 148 -5.19 7.71 -8.18
N GLU A 149 -6.16 6.95 -7.65
CA GLU A 149 -6.99 6.01 -8.42
C GLU A 149 -8.28 6.59 -9.00
N LEU A 150 -8.64 7.82 -8.62
CA LEU A 150 -9.91 8.43 -9.03
C LEU A 150 -9.90 8.87 -10.51
N PRO A 151 -11.08 8.93 -11.18
CA PRO A 151 -11.20 9.40 -12.56
C PRO A 151 -10.62 10.81 -12.75
N SER A 152 -9.86 11.03 -13.83
CA SER A 152 -9.21 12.32 -14.09
C SER A 152 -10.17 13.45 -14.43
N ASP A 153 -11.32 13.13 -15.02
CA ASP A 153 -12.32 14.12 -15.42
C ASP A 153 -13.09 14.68 -14.22
N ASP A 154 -13.40 13.83 -13.24
CA ASP A 154 -14.10 14.24 -12.01
C ASP A 154 -13.14 14.77 -10.93
N PHE A 155 -11.91 14.24 -10.89
CA PHE A 155 -10.93 14.54 -9.86
C PHE A 155 -9.58 14.89 -10.49
N PRO A 156 -9.40 16.11 -11.02
CA PRO A 156 -8.14 16.51 -11.67
C PRO A 156 -6.99 16.64 -10.65
N ASN A 157 -5.74 16.48 -11.09
CA ASN A 157 -4.56 16.50 -10.20
C ASN A 157 -4.46 17.77 -9.34
N PRO A 158 -4.69 18.99 -9.86
CA PRO A 158 -4.68 20.21 -9.04
C PRO A 158 -5.71 20.19 -7.91
N PHE A 159 -6.89 19.62 -8.16
CA PHE A 159 -7.93 19.46 -7.13
C PHE A 159 -7.47 18.51 -6.02
N LEU A 160 -6.89 17.36 -6.38
CA LEU A 160 -6.37 16.39 -5.41
C LEU A 160 -5.25 17.00 -4.55
N LEU A 161 -4.32 17.72 -5.17
CA LEU A 161 -3.24 18.42 -4.48
C LEU A 161 -3.76 19.48 -3.50
N GLN A 162 -4.65 20.36 -3.96
CA GLN A 162 -5.22 21.43 -3.13
C GLN A 162 -5.99 20.86 -1.94
N ARG A 163 -6.80 19.82 -2.17
CA ARG A 163 -7.55 19.13 -1.13
C ARG A 163 -6.61 18.54 -0.08
N ALA A 164 -5.55 17.84 -0.49
CA ALA A 164 -4.57 17.26 0.44
C ALA A 164 -3.86 18.36 1.26
N LEU A 165 -3.37 19.41 0.60
CA LEU A 165 -2.71 20.53 1.30
C LEU A 165 -3.63 21.26 2.27
N ALA A 166 -4.93 21.32 2.01
CA ALA A 166 -5.89 22.03 2.85
C ALA A 166 -6.33 21.25 4.10
N HIS A 167 -6.31 19.92 4.04
CA HIS A 167 -6.99 19.07 5.03
C HIS A 167 -6.09 18.08 5.77
N LEU A 168 -4.83 17.90 5.36
CA LEU A 168 -3.90 17.04 6.10
C LEU A 168 -3.47 17.70 7.41
N GLU A 169 -3.51 16.91 8.47
CA GLU A 169 -3.16 17.31 9.82
C GLU A 169 -1.94 16.53 10.34
N ASN A 170 -1.39 16.99 11.47
CA ASN A 170 -0.27 16.31 12.11
C ASN A 170 -0.64 14.86 12.45
N ASN A 171 0.29 13.94 12.16
CA ASN A 171 0.14 12.49 12.33
C ASN A 171 -0.84 11.81 11.37
N ASP A 172 -1.32 12.50 10.33
CA ASP A 172 -2.12 11.84 9.31
C ASP A 172 -1.32 10.77 8.55
N ILE A 173 -1.92 9.58 8.41
CA ILE A 173 -1.39 8.54 7.52
C ILE A 173 -2.00 8.75 6.15
N THR A 174 -1.17 9.15 5.18
CA THR A 174 -1.58 9.28 3.78
C THR A 174 -1.44 7.96 3.02
N MET A 175 -2.25 7.78 1.98
CA MET A 175 -2.26 6.59 1.15
C MET A 175 -2.44 6.98 -0.33
N ALA A 176 -1.54 6.43 -1.14
CA ALA A 176 -1.57 6.42 -2.60
C ALA A 176 -0.96 5.10 -3.08
N HIS A 177 -1.07 4.80 -4.36
CA HIS A 177 -0.66 3.56 -4.97
C HIS A 177 0.61 3.74 -5.80
N LEU A 178 1.48 2.74 -5.71
CA LEU A 178 2.69 2.65 -6.54
C LEU A 178 2.38 2.20 -7.97
N GLY A 179 1.22 1.56 -8.15
CA GLY A 179 0.90 0.79 -9.33
C GLY A 179 -0.15 1.35 -10.25
N ILE A 180 -0.84 2.44 -9.87
CA ILE A 180 -1.99 2.94 -10.59
C ILE A 180 -1.59 3.68 -11.86
N TRP A 181 -2.31 3.43 -12.95
CA TRP A 181 -2.09 4.02 -14.27
C TRP A 181 -3.35 4.66 -14.86
N SER A 182 -4.42 4.80 -14.07
CA SER A 182 -5.72 5.29 -14.53
C SER A 182 -5.76 6.80 -14.80
N ARG A 183 -4.70 7.52 -14.43
CA ARG A 183 -4.61 8.98 -14.54
C ARG A 183 -4.14 9.40 -15.94
N LYS A 184 -4.72 10.47 -16.49
CA LYS A 184 -4.29 11.08 -17.76
C LYS A 184 -2.87 11.62 -17.66
N ASP A 185 -2.62 12.41 -16.60
CA ASP A 185 -1.29 12.90 -16.25
C ASP A 185 -0.72 12.08 -15.09
N PRO A 186 0.57 11.67 -15.14
CA PRO A 186 1.19 10.89 -14.07
C PRO A 186 1.04 11.57 -12.70
N TRP A 187 0.46 10.86 -11.74
CA TRP A 187 0.13 11.43 -10.43
C TRP A 187 1.36 11.79 -9.59
N ALA A 188 2.44 11.01 -9.67
CA ALA A 188 3.62 11.23 -8.84
C ALA A 188 4.28 12.62 -9.08
N PRO A 189 4.68 13.01 -10.29
CA PRO A 189 5.24 14.35 -10.51
C PRO A 189 4.18 15.46 -10.36
N ALA A 190 2.92 15.20 -10.71
CA ALA A 190 1.87 16.23 -10.70
C ALA A 190 1.28 16.50 -9.31
N VAL A 191 1.36 15.55 -8.39
CA VAL A 191 0.74 15.64 -7.06
C VAL A 191 1.71 15.29 -5.94
N LEU A 192 2.40 14.13 -5.98
CA LEU A 192 3.27 13.70 -4.87
C LEU A 192 4.39 14.70 -4.58
N GLU A 193 5.16 15.10 -5.60
CA GLU A 193 6.28 16.03 -5.41
C GLU A 193 5.80 17.42 -4.93
N PRO A 194 4.81 18.07 -5.58
CA PRO A 194 4.24 19.32 -5.07
C PRO A 194 3.64 19.21 -3.66
N LEU A 195 3.02 18.08 -3.32
CA LEU A 195 2.47 17.84 -2.00
C LEU A 195 3.58 17.78 -0.94
N ILE A 196 4.67 17.06 -1.21
CA ILE A 196 5.83 16.99 -0.30
C ILE A 196 6.40 18.38 -0.06
N ILE A 197 6.62 19.16 -1.14
CA ILE A 197 7.15 20.53 -1.05
C ILE A 197 6.20 21.42 -0.24
N GLY A 198 4.91 21.39 -0.55
CA GLY A 198 3.90 22.21 0.11
C GLY A 198 3.66 21.86 1.57
N LEU A 199 3.79 20.59 1.96
CA LEU A 199 3.72 20.18 3.37
C LEU A 199 4.98 20.61 4.13
N LYS A 200 6.18 20.45 3.55
CA LYS A 200 7.42 20.94 4.16
C LYS A 200 7.40 22.45 4.38
N SER A 201 6.90 23.23 3.42
CA SER A 201 6.79 24.69 3.59
C SER A 201 5.81 25.10 4.69
N LYS A 202 4.83 24.23 5.01
CA LYS A 202 3.93 24.36 6.16
C LYS A 202 4.52 23.83 7.49
N GLY A 203 5.77 23.36 7.49
CA GLY A 203 6.46 22.86 8.68
C GLY A 203 6.22 21.38 8.99
N PHE A 204 5.59 20.61 8.09
CA PHE A 204 5.40 19.17 8.30
C PHE A 204 6.71 18.39 8.13
N CYS A 205 6.81 17.29 8.88
CA CYS A 205 7.84 16.26 8.72
C CYS A 205 7.19 14.95 8.27
N PHE A 206 7.98 14.07 7.66
CA PHE A 206 7.52 12.78 7.16
C PHE A 206 8.18 11.64 7.93
N LYS A 207 7.39 10.64 8.29
CA LYS A 207 7.85 9.45 9.01
C LYS A 207 7.25 8.19 8.39
N LYS A 208 7.97 7.08 8.54
CA LYS A 208 7.41 5.76 8.27
C LYS A 208 6.44 5.38 9.39
N ILE A 209 5.46 4.55 9.06
CA ILE A 209 4.58 3.94 10.06
C ILE A 209 5.45 3.14 11.04
N GLY A 210 5.22 3.34 12.35
CA GLY A 210 5.96 2.68 13.43
C GLY A 210 7.28 3.34 13.83
N GLU A 211 7.67 4.44 13.17
CA GLU A 211 8.85 5.22 13.54
C GLU A 211 8.59 6.05 14.81
N LYS A 212 9.39 5.82 15.85
CA LYS A 212 9.31 6.59 17.11
C LYS A 212 9.88 8.00 16.91
N SER A 213 9.37 8.97 17.67
CA SER A 213 9.91 10.33 17.74
C SER A 213 11.21 10.42 18.53
#